data_AF-A0A3D5H9Q8-F1
#
_entry.id   AF-A0A3D5H9Q8-F1
#
_cell.length_a   1.000
_cell.length_b   1.000
_cell.length_c   1.000
_cell.angle_alpha   90.00
_cell.angle_beta   90.00
_cell.angle_gamma   90.00
#
_symmetry.space_group_name_H-M   'P 1'
#
loop_
_entity.id
_entity.type
_entity.pdbx_description
1 polymer ?
#
loop_
_entity_poly.entity_id
_entity_poly.type
_entity_poly.pdbx_seq_one_letter_code
_entity_poly.pdbx_strand_id
1 'polypeptide(L)' 'MTKRDYYQVLGVNHTATQDELKKAYRKLAMQYHPDKNPGNKEAEEKFKEIS' A
#
# COMPACT_ATOMS: atom_id res chain seq x y z
N MET A 1 11.18 -16.74 -7.10
CA MET A 1 11.11 -15.57 -6.20
C MET A 1 10.39 -14.47 -6.96
N THR A 2 9.06 -14.45 -6.91
CA THR A 2 8.28 -13.40 -7.56
C THR A 2 8.51 -12.13 -6.77
N LYS A 3 9.29 -11.20 -7.35
CA LYS A 3 9.22 -9.77 -6.99
C LYS A 3 7.73 -9.46 -6.92
N ARG A 4 7.14 -9.43 -5.72
CA ARG A 4 5.77 -8.96 -5.59
C ARG A 4 5.81 -7.56 -6.19
N ASP A 5 5.05 -7.36 -7.26
CA ASP A 5 5.06 -6.10 -7.97
C ASP A 5 4.54 -5.04 -7.00
N TYR A 6 5.46 -4.36 -6.31
CA TYR A 6 5.14 -3.26 -5.41
C TYR A 6 4.29 -2.21 -6.13
N TYR A 7 4.49 -2.08 -7.44
CA TYR A 7 3.64 -1.31 -8.34
C TYR A 7 2.19 -1.81 -8.38
N GLN A 8 1.94 -3.12 -8.47
CA GLN A 8 0.59 -3.69 -8.39
C GLN A 8 -0.03 -3.52 -7.01
N VAL A 9 0.73 -3.74 -5.93
CA VAL A 9 0.25 -3.55 -4.54
C VAL A 9 -0.14 -2.10 -4.30
N LEU A 10 0.66 -1.16 -4.81
CA LEU A 10 0.37 0.27 -4.74
C LEU A 10 -0.68 0.73 -5.77
N GLY A 11 -1.10 -0.13 -6.69
CA GLY A 11 -2.04 0.19 -7.76
C GLY A 11 -1.51 1.23 -8.75
N VAL A 12 -0.18 1.31 -8.92
CA VAL A 12 0.49 2.26 -9.80
C VAL A 12 1.19 1.54 -10.96
N ASN A 13 1.44 2.27 -12.05
CA ASN A 13 2.14 1.72 -13.20
C ASN A 13 3.61 1.41 -12.86
N HIS A 14 4.24 0.46 -13.55
CA HIS A 14 5.68 0.21 -13.44
C HIS A 14 6.53 1.42 -13.90
N THR A 15 5.93 2.34 -14.66
CA THR A 15 6.52 3.63 -15.05
C THR A 15 6.26 4.75 -14.03
N ALA A 16 5.60 4.45 -12.91
CA ALA A 16 5.25 5.44 -11.91
C ALA A 16 6.51 6.11 -11.35
N THR A 17 6.44 7.43 -11.27
CA THR A 17 7.50 8.25 -10.68
C THR A 17 7.57 8.05 -9.17
N GLN A 18 8.70 8.40 -8.57
CA GLN A 18 8.86 8.33 -7.11
C GLN A 18 7.80 9.14 -6.35
N ASP A 19 7.31 10.25 -6.93
CA ASP A 19 6.25 11.05 -6.33
C ASP A 19 4.88 10.36 -6.38
N GLU A 20 4.57 9.65 -7.47
CA GLU A 20 3.35 8.84 -7.59
C GLU A 20 3.39 7.65 -6.64
N LEU A 21 4.54 6.97 -6.53
CA LEU A 21 4.76 5.91 -5.55
C LEU A 21 4.54 6.41 -4.12
N LYS A 22 5.12 7.56 -3.74
CA LYS A 22 4.92 8.16 -2.42
C LYS A 22 3.47 8.56 -2.17
N LYS A 23 2.77 9.12 -3.16
CA LYS A 23 1.35 9.47 -3.04
C LYS A 23 0.47 8.24 -2.86
N ALA A 24 0.68 7.22 -3.68
CA ALA A 24 -0.08 5.98 -3.62
C ALA A 24 0.15 5.25 -2.29
N TYR A 25 1.42 5.14 -1.86
CA TYR A 25 1.77 4.60 -0.56
C TYR A 25 1.06 5.33 0.58
N ARG A 26 1.16 6.67 0.65
CA ARG A 26 0.51 7.45 1.71
C ARG A 26 -1.01 7.27 1.70
N LYS A 27 -1.63 7.25 0.52
CA LYS A 27 -3.08 7.06 0.38
C LYS A 27 -3.51 5.70 0.91
N LEU A 28 -2.83 4.64 0.51
CA LEU A 28 -3.14 3.27 0.93
C LEU A 28 -2.79 3.03 2.41
N ALA A 29 -1.65 3.53 2.87
CA ALA A 29 -1.25 3.47 4.27
C ALA A 29 -2.26 4.18 5.18
N MET A 30 -2.79 5.34 4.79
CA MET A 30 -3.87 6.01 5.52
C MET A 30 -5.21 5.28 5.43
N GLN A 31 -5.51 4.65 4.30
CA GLN A 31 -6.74 3.90 4.08
C GLN A 31 -6.79 2.64 4.94
N TYR A 32 -5.66 1.95 5.10
CA TYR A 32 -5.54 0.71 5.87
C TYR A 32 -4.88 0.90 7.23
N HIS A 33 -4.64 2.14 7.66
CA HIS A 33 -3.95 2.42 8.91
C HIS A 33 -4.70 1.77 10.10
N PRO A 34 -4.00 1.09 11.02
CA PRO A 34 -4.64 0.44 12.18
C PRO A 34 -5.36 1.43 13.09
N ASP A 35 -4.86 2.67 13.19
CA ASP A 35 -5.53 3.75 13.93
C ASP A 35 -6.89 4.14 13.34
N LYS A 36 -7.03 4.10 12.00
CA LYS A 36 -8.30 4.38 11.31
C LYS A 36 -9.20 3.15 11.20
N ASN A 37 -8.62 1.95 11.29
CA ASN A 37 -9.32 0.68 11.14
C ASN A 37 -9.06 -0.25 12.34
N PRO A 38 -9.41 0.18 13.56
CA PRO A 38 -9.16 -0.61 14.76
C PRO A 38 -9.89 -1.95 14.69
N GLY A 39 -9.16 -3.04 14.90
CA GLY A 39 -9.70 -4.41 14.89
C GLY A 39 -9.97 -5.00 13.49
N ASN A 40 -9.64 -4.29 12.41
CA ASN A 40 -9.79 -4.81 11.05
C ASN A 40 -8.53 -5.59 10.63
N LYS A 41 -8.59 -6.91 10.75
CA LYS A 41 -7.49 -7.81 10.35
C LYS A 41 -7.13 -7.69 8.87
N GLU A 42 -8.12 -7.45 8.01
CA GLU A 42 -7.89 -7.33 6.57
C GLU A 42 -7.16 -6.03 6.22
N ALA A 43 -7.46 -4.95 6.94
CA ALA A 43 -6.69 -3.71 6.83
C ALA A 43 -5.26 -3.87 7.37
N GLU A 44 -5.08 -4.62 8.45
CA GLU A 44 -3.75 -4.92 9.01
C GLU A 44 -2.88 -5.74 8.04
N GLU A 45 -3.45 -6.77 7.40
CA GLU A 45 -2.76 -7.55 6.37
C GLU A 45 -2.39 -6.68 5.16
N LYS A 46 -3.33 -5.89 4.65
CA LYS A 46 -3.07 -4.96 3.53
C LYS A 46 -2.02 -3.92 3.92
N PHE A 47 -2.08 -3.36 5.13
CA PHE A 47 -1.08 -2.41 5.62
C PHE A 47 0.31 -3.04 5.71
N LYS A 48 0.42 -4.29 6.16
CA LYS A 48 1.67 -5.08 6.15
C LYS A 48 2.19 -5.37 4.74
N GLU A 49 1.32 -5.49 3.75
CA GLU A 49 1.74 -5.67 2.35
C GLU A 49 2.22 -4.36 1.71
N ILE A 50 1.70 -3.22 2.16
CA ILE A 50 2.05 -1.89 1.64
C ILE A 50 3.31 -1.32 2.32
N SER A 51 3.51 -1.61 3.62
CA SER A 51 4.61 -1.09 4.46
C SER A 51 5.90 -1.89 4.36
#